data_AF-A0A6A3QGP5-F1
#
_entry.id   AF-A0A6A3QGP5-F1
#
_cell.length_a   1.000
_cell.length_b   1.000
_cell.length_c   1.000
_cell.angle_alpha   90.00
_cell.angle_beta   90.00
_cell.angle_gamma   90.00
#
_symmetry.space_group_name_H-M   'P 1'
#
loop_
_entity.id
_entity.type
_entity.pdbx_description
1 polymer ?
#
loop_
_entity_poly.entity_id
_entity_poly.type
_entity_poly.pdbx_seq_one_letter_code
_entity_poly.pdbx_strand_id
1 'polypeptide(L)'
;MTTHSVREYVTGIQLKLQLQAPITKVQTGGPDGDLGSNEILMSPQEETIAVVDGSGVLFDPSGIDRENLVQLAEARSPISGFDTTKLSAEGYSVLVSHNDVTLPSGEVVENGTEFRNLFHLRPSLSADFFVPCGGRPAAVNLNNVEQFMYREDGSTLRFKYFVEGVNLFFTQDARTRLEDAGVILFKDASANKGGVTSSSLEVLAALSMTDEDFAQHMQVDEATGQRPAFYAAYVSEVQKRIDLNTQREFECIWREHERSINSDNPH
;
A
#
# COMPACT_ATOMS: atom_id res chain seq x y z
N MET A 1 5.56 11.50 -1.32
CA MET A 1 6.97 11.11 -1.10
C MET A 1 7.10 9.64 -0.73
N THR A 2 6.53 9.16 0.39
CA THR A 2 6.57 7.72 0.75
C THR A 2 6.00 6.81 -0.33
N THR A 3 4.86 7.18 -0.92
CA THR A 3 4.22 6.36 -1.96
C THR A 3 5.10 6.16 -3.19
N HIS A 4 5.92 7.16 -3.57
CA HIS A 4 6.85 7.03 -4.68
C HIS A 4 7.78 5.83 -4.50
N SER A 5 8.41 5.68 -3.32
CA SER A 5 9.27 4.53 -3.06
C SER A 5 8.48 3.21 -3.08
N VAL A 6 7.29 3.17 -2.48
CA VAL A 6 6.42 1.96 -2.52
C VAL A 6 6.10 1.56 -3.98
N ARG A 7 5.74 2.53 -4.81
CA ARG A 7 5.37 2.30 -6.22
C ARG A 7 6.54 1.83 -7.07
N GLU A 8 7.75 2.30 -6.82
CA GLU A 8 8.93 1.81 -7.53
C GLU A 8 9.20 0.32 -7.22
N TYR A 9 8.96 -0.15 -6.00
CA TYR A 9 9.04 -1.58 -5.67
C TYR A 9 7.95 -2.39 -6.39
N VAL A 10 6.69 -1.92 -6.35
CA VAL A 10 5.57 -2.60 -7.04
C VAL A 10 5.81 -2.67 -8.54
N THR A 11 6.18 -1.56 -9.16
CA THR A 11 6.47 -1.46 -10.60
C THR A 11 7.70 -2.30 -10.95
N GLY A 12 8.73 -2.31 -10.09
CA GLY A 12 9.91 -3.17 -10.25
C GLY A 12 9.53 -4.65 -10.34
N ILE A 13 8.66 -5.14 -9.45
CA ILE A 13 8.15 -6.52 -9.48
C ILE A 13 7.41 -6.78 -10.81
N GLN A 14 6.49 -5.88 -11.18
CA GLN A 14 5.71 -6.00 -12.41
C GLN A 14 6.60 -6.12 -13.65
N LEU A 15 7.64 -5.28 -13.74
CA LEU A 15 8.59 -5.27 -14.85
C LEU A 15 9.47 -6.53 -14.87
N LYS A 16 10.05 -6.92 -13.73
CA LYS A 16 10.93 -8.09 -13.63
C LYS A 16 10.22 -9.39 -13.99
N LEU A 17 8.99 -9.52 -13.51
CA LEU A 17 8.18 -10.72 -13.72
C LEU A 17 7.29 -10.64 -14.96
N GLN A 18 7.33 -9.52 -15.69
CA GLN A 18 6.54 -9.26 -16.90
C GLN A 18 5.04 -9.52 -16.68
N LEU A 19 4.52 -9.07 -15.53
CA LEU A 19 3.13 -9.30 -15.14
C LEU A 19 2.18 -8.69 -16.17
N GLN A 20 1.12 -9.43 -16.50
CA GLN A 20 0.10 -9.03 -17.46
C GLN A 20 -1.22 -8.79 -16.75
N ALA A 21 -2.01 -7.83 -17.23
CA ALA A 21 -3.34 -7.56 -16.71
C ALA A 21 -4.31 -8.75 -16.91
N PRO A 22 -5.30 -8.95 -16.03
CA PRO A 22 -5.57 -8.14 -14.83
C PRO A 22 -4.57 -8.43 -13.71
N ILE A 23 -4.08 -7.37 -13.06
CA ILE A 23 -3.24 -7.44 -11.86
C ILE A 23 -4.10 -6.98 -10.69
N THR A 24 -4.36 -7.84 -9.72
CA THR A 24 -5.24 -7.51 -8.60
C THR A 24 -4.45 -7.01 -7.39
N LYS A 25 -5.01 -6.05 -6.66
CA LYS A 25 -4.42 -5.47 -5.45
C LYS A 25 -5.42 -5.40 -4.30
N VAL A 26 -4.93 -5.76 -3.11
CA VAL A 26 -5.53 -5.40 -1.82
C VAL A 26 -4.66 -4.36 -1.13
N GLN A 27 -5.28 -3.38 -0.48
CA GLN A 27 -4.55 -2.47 0.40
C GLN A 27 -5.25 -2.29 1.76
N THR A 28 -4.42 -2.10 2.78
CA THR A 28 -4.86 -1.48 4.05
C THR A 28 -4.41 -0.03 4.05
N GLY A 29 -5.13 0.85 4.74
CA GLY A 29 -4.99 2.30 4.60
C GLY A 29 -5.93 2.83 3.51
N GLY A 30 -6.74 3.81 3.90
CA GLY A 30 -7.84 4.32 3.07
C GLY A 30 -7.48 5.48 2.17
N PRO A 31 -8.46 5.92 1.35
CA PRO A 31 -8.36 7.12 0.53
C PRO A 31 -8.25 8.43 1.34
N ASP A 32 -8.48 8.40 2.64
CA ASP A 32 -8.29 9.52 3.56
C ASP A 32 -6.83 9.73 3.97
N GLY A 33 -6.04 8.67 4.06
CA GLY A 33 -4.64 8.71 4.47
C GLY A 33 -3.68 9.18 3.38
N ASP A 34 -2.54 9.76 3.77
CA ASP A 34 -1.50 10.21 2.81
C ASP A 34 -0.95 9.11 1.94
N LEU A 35 -0.61 7.97 2.54
CA LEU A 35 -0.04 6.86 1.79
C LEU A 35 -1.10 6.13 0.97
N GLY A 36 -2.27 5.85 1.55
CA GLY A 36 -3.37 5.13 0.90
C GLY A 36 -3.99 5.89 -0.27
N SER A 37 -4.26 7.20 -0.12
CA SER A 37 -4.75 8.04 -1.21
C SER A 37 -3.78 8.08 -2.39
N ASN A 38 -2.50 8.35 -2.13
CA ASN A 38 -1.49 8.38 -3.18
C ASN A 38 -1.28 7.01 -3.82
N GLU A 39 -1.33 5.91 -3.04
CA GLU A 39 -1.23 4.56 -3.60
C GLU A 39 -2.40 4.31 -4.56
N ILE A 40 -3.62 4.69 -4.20
CA ILE A 40 -4.78 4.67 -5.10
C ILE A 40 -4.48 5.49 -6.35
N LEU A 41 -4.03 6.74 -6.23
CA LEU A 41 -3.81 7.62 -7.39
C LEU A 41 -2.68 7.12 -8.33
N MET A 42 -1.66 6.49 -7.78
CA MET A 42 -0.44 6.08 -8.50
C MET A 42 -0.45 4.61 -8.98
N SER A 43 -1.57 3.90 -8.85
CA SER A 43 -1.73 2.49 -9.28
C SER A 43 -2.78 2.31 -10.39
N PRO A 44 -2.60 2.92 -11.57
CA PRO A 44 -3.58 2.79 -12.66
C PRO A 44 -3.59 1.42 -13.34
N GLN A 45 -2.58 0.56 -13.09
CA GLN A 45 -2.45 -0.75 -13.75
C GLN A 45 -3.09 -1.87 -12.92
N GLU A 46 -3.26 -1.65 -11.62
CA GLU A 46 -3.80 -2.63 -10.70
C GLU A 46 -5.30 -2.42 -10.44
N GLU A 47 -6.06 -3.50 -10.55
CA GLU A 47 -7.44 -3.56 -10.13
C GLU A 47 -7.49 -3.70 -8.61
N THR A 48 -7.92 -2.65 -7.93
CA THR A 48 -8.06 -2.68 -6.47
C THR A 48 -9.35 -3.41 -6.11
N ILE A 49 -9.24 -4.58 -5.49
CA ILE A 49 -10.39 -5.40 -5.10
C ILE A 49 -10.79 -5.21 -3.64
N ALA A 50 -9.90 -4.66 -2.81
CA ALA A 50 -10.21 -4.38 -1.42
C ALA A 50 -9.42 -3.19 -0.87
N VAL A 51 -10.11 -2.37 -0.08
CA VAL A 51 -9.53 -1.29 0.72
C VAL A 51 -10.06 -1.39 2.14
N VAL A 52 -9.15 -1.42 3.11
CA VAL A 52 -9.49 -1.46 4.55
C VAL A 52 -8.94 -0.22 5.23
N ASP A 53 -9.79 0.57 5.88
CA ASP A 53 -9.38 1.81 6.55
C ASP A 53 -9.95 1.95 7.97
N GLY A 54 -9.90 3.17 8.51
CA GLY A 54 -10.45 3.49 9.83
C GLY A 54 -11.97 3.29 9.93
N SER A 55 -12.68 3.53 8.83
CA SER A 55 -14.13 3.54 8.73
C SER A 55 -14.75 2.17 8.43
N GLY A 56 -14.00 1.24 7.81
CA GLY A 56 -14.50 -0.10 7.52
C GLY A 56 -13.73 -0.88 6.47
N VAL A 57 -14.45 -1.77 5.79
CA VAL A 57 -13.99 -2.62 4.70
C VAL A 57 -14.81 -2.31 3.46
N LEU A 58 -14.13 -2.05 2.35
CA LEU A 58 -14.70 -2.05 1.01
C LEU A 58 -14.08 -3.20 0.22
N PHE A 59 -14.90 -4.09 -0.33
CA PHE A 59 -14.45 -5.26 -1.07
C PHE A 59 -15.33 -5.49 -2.30
N ASP A 60 -14.72 -5.75 -3.44
CA ASP A 60 -15.38 -6.19 -4.66
C ASP A 60 -14.45 -7.13 -5.43
N PRO A 61 -14.77 -8.44 -5.55
CA PRO A 61 -13.91 -9.38 -6.25
C PRO A 61 -13.84 -9.10 -7.77
N SER A 62 -14.82 -8.37 -8.32
CA SER A 62 -14.80 -7.90 -9.72
C SER A 62 -14.01 -6.61 -9.92
N GLY A 63 -13.42 -6.05 -8.85
CA GLY A 63 -12.73 -4.77 -8.85
C GLY A 63 -13.62 -3.62 -8.39
N ILE A 64 -13.11 -2.79 -7.49
CA ILE A 64 -13.78 -1.59 -6.98
C ILE A 64 -13.81 -0.52 -8.08
N ASP A 65 -14.93 0.17 -8.25
CA ASP A 65 -15.06 1.29 -9.20
C ASP A 65 -13.93 2.31 -9.04
N ARG A 66 -13.05 2.33 -10.03
CA ARG A 66 -11.81 3.10 -10.00
C ARG A 66 -12.07 4.60 -9.91
N GLU A 67 -13.06 5.10 -10.66
CA GLU A 67 -13.37 6.52 -10.72
C GLU A 67 -13.84 7.03 -9.35
N ASN A 68 -14.76 6.33 -8.70
CA ASN A 68 -15.22 6.71 -7.37
C ASN A 68 -14.10 6.59 -6.33
N LEU A 69 -13.25 5.56 -6.42
CA LEU A 69 -12.11 5.43 -5.52
C LEU A 69 -11.09 6.56 -5.68
N VAL A 70 -10.83 7.02 -6.92
CA VAL A 70 -10.02 8.23 -7.19
C VAL A 70 -10.65 9.46 -6.57
N GLN A 71 -11.95 9.68 -6.76
CA GLN A 71 -12.65 10.85 -6.20
C GLN A 71 -12.53 10.90 -4.68
N LEU A 72 -12.66 9.75 -3.99
CA LEU A 72 -12.44 9.68 -2.54
C LEU A 72 -11.00 10.01 -2.17
N ALA A 73 -10.02 9.49 -2.91
CA ALA A 73 -8.60 9.74 -2.66
C ALA A 73 -8.21 11.22 -2.88
N GLU A 74 -8.76 11.88 -3.89
CA GLU A 74 -8.57 13.31 -4.13
C GLU A 74 -9.22 14.16 -3.04
N ALA A 75 -10.42 13.76 -2.60
CA ALA A 75 -11.17 14.43 -1.54
C ALA A 75 -10.66 14.12 -0.12
N ARG A 76 -9.71 13.19 0.03
CA ARG A 76 -9.27 12.64 1.33
C ARG A 76 -10.44 12.14 2.18
N SER A 77 -11.42 11.52 1.54
CA SER A 77 -12.58 10.92 2.21
C SER A 77 -12.33 9.43 2.44
N PRO A 78 -12.72 8.86 3.59
CA PRO A 78 -12.58 7.42 3.85
C PRO A 78 -13.58 6.60 3.01
N ILE A 79 -13.44 5.26 3.02
CA ILE A 79 -14.29 4.35 2.25
C ILE A 79 -15.77 4.39 2.66
N SER A 80 -16.11 4.94 3.84
CA SER A 80 -17.50 5.20 4.21
C SER A 80 -18.21 6.20 3.29
N GLY A 81 -17.47 6.97 2.49
CA GLY A 81 -18.02 7.84 1.45
C GLY A 81 -18.22 7.17 0.09
N PHE A 82 -17.87 5.88 -0.06
CA PHE A 82 -17.99 5.17 -1.33
C PHE A 82 -19.46 4.97 -1.75
N ASP A 83 -19.74 5.18 -3.02
CA ASP A 83 -21.06 4.94 -3.61
C ASP A 83 -21.27 3.43 -3.81
N THR A 84 -21.94 2.81 -2.84
CA THR A 84 -22.18 1.36 -2.84
C THR A 84 -23.04 0.87 -4.00
N THR A 85 -23.73 1.75 -4.74
CA THR A 85 -24.47 1.37 -5.95
C THR A 85 -23.54 0.97 -7.10
N LYS A 86 -22.24 1.30 -6.99
CA LYS A 86 -21.20 0.93 -7.95
C LYS A 86 -20.51 -0.40 -7.66
N LEU A 87 -20.88 -1.08 -6.57
CA LEU A 87 -20.41 -2.42 -6.28
C LEU A 87 -21.09 -3.44 -7.20
N SER A 88 -20.35 -4.47 -7.56
CA SER A 88 -20.88 -5.67 -8.20
C SER A 88 -21.83 -6.41 -7.25
N ALA A 89 -22.54 -7.42 -7.76
CA ALA A 89 -23.43 -8.25 -6.96
C ALA A 89 -22.70 -9.04 -5.85
N GLU A 90 -21.39 -9.22 -5.97
CA GLU A 90 -20.54 -9.90 -4.98
C GLU A 90 -19.81 -8.91 -4.06
N GLY A 91 -19.81 -7.62 -4.41
CA GLY A 91 -19.16 -6.56 -3.65
C GLY A 91 -19.96 -6.15 -2.42
N TYR A 92 -19.25 -5.65 -1.40
CA TYR A 92 -19.85 -5.14 -0.18
C TYR A 92 -19.02 -4.04 0.48
N SER A 93 -19.70 -3.22 1.28
CA SER A 93 -19.11 -2.28 2.21
C SER A 93 -19.62 -2.56 3.62
N VAL A 94 -18.71 -2.83 4.55
CA VAL A 94 -19.01 -3.06 5.97
C VAL A 94 -18.30 -1.99 6.79
N LEU A 95 -19.07 -1.05 7.33
CA LEU A 95 -18.55 0.01 8.18
C LEU A 95 -18.43 -0.46 9.62
N VAL A 96 -17.53 0.16 10.38
CA VAL A 96 -17.33 -0.15 11.81
C VAL A 96 -18.58 0.09 12.67
N SER A 97 -19.51 0.92 12.19
CA SER A 97 -20.81 1.20 12.81
C SER A 97 -21.89 0.15 12.50
N HIS A 98 -21.65 -0.75 11.55
CA HIS A 98 -22.60 -1.79 11.17
C HIS A 98 -22.54 -2.98 12.13
N ASN A 99 -23.70 -3.58 12.38
CA ASN A 99 -23.87 -4.84 13.11
C ASN A 99 -24.93 -5.68 12.39
N ASP A 100 -24.82 -7.01 12.51
CA ASP A 100 -25.74 -7.99 11.92
C ASP A 100 -25.98 -7.80 10.40
N VAL A 101 -24.92 -7.48 9.64
CA VAL A 101 -25.01 -7.31 8.18
C VAL A 101 -24.81 -8.65 7.48
N THR A 102 -25.73 -9.02 6.61
CA THR A 102 -25.57 -10.22 5.76
C THR A 102 -24.81 -9.85 4.48
N LEU A 103 -23.66 -10.50 4.26
CA LEU A 103 -22.87 -10.36 3.03
C LEU A 103 -23.55 -11.07 1.85
N PRO A 104 -23.17 -10.76 0.60
CA PRO A 104 -23.64 -11.51 -0.58
C PRO A 104 -23.43 -13.02 -0.50
N SER A 105 -22.40 -13.47 0.23
CA SER A 105 -22.12 -14.89 0.51
C SER A 105 -23.15 -15.57 1.43
N GLY A 106 -24.00 -14.80 2.11
CA GLY A 106 -24.91 -15.27 3.16
C GLY A 106 -24.29 -15.26 4.57
N GLU A 107 -23.01 -14.94 4.71
CA GLU A 107 -22.37 -14.76 6.02
C GLU A 107 -22.96 -13.55 6.75
N VAL A 108 -23.24 -13.72 8.05
CA VAL A 108 -23.66 -12.63 8.91
C VAL A 108 -22.44 -12.06 9.64
N VAL A 109 -22.18 -10.79 9.41
CA VAL A 109 -21.18 -10.00 10.13
C VAL A 109 -21.84 -9.40 11.37
N GLU A 110 -21.59 -10.00 12.53
CA GLU A 110 -22.15 -9.56 13.81
C GLU A 110 -21.63 -8.17 14.22
N ASN A 111 -20.34 -7.90 14.00
CA ASN A 111 -19.68 -6.66 14.41
C ASN A 111 -18.74 -6.11 13.33
N GLY A 112 -19.05 -4.95 12.76
CA GLY A 112 -18.25 -4.34 11.71
C GLY A 112 -16.84 -3.93 12.14
N THR A 113 -16.64 -3.60 13.42
CA THR A 113 -15.30 -3.27 13.96
C THR A 113 -14.40 -4.49 14.00
N GLU A 114 -14.90 -5.62 14.51
CA GLU A 114 -14.19 -6.89 14.53
C GLU A 114 -13.91 -7.39 13.10
N PHE A 115 -14.91 -7.32 12.22
CA PHE A 115 -14.78 -7.68 10.82
C PHE A 115 -13.64 -6.92 10.15
N ARG A 116 -13.62 -5.58 10.28
CA ARG A 116 -12.54 -4.73 9.78
C ARG A 116 -11.18 -5.15 10.35
N ASN A 117 -11.13 -5.41 11.66
CA ASN A 117 -9.89 -5.72 12.38
C ASN A 117 -9.25 -7.05 11.95
N LEU A 118 -10.05 -7.99 11.45
CA LEU A 118 -9.63 -9.34 11.06
C LEU A 118 -9.74 -9.58 9.54
N PHE A 119 -10.19 -8.59 8.77
CA PHE A 119 -10.48 -8.75 7.34
C PHE A 119 -9.28 -9.26 6.54
N HIS A 120 -8.08 -8.77 6.88
CA HIS A 120 -6.84 -9.19 6.22
C HIS A 120 -6.51 -10.66 6.43
N LEU A 121 -7.13 -11.37 7.38
CA LEU A 121 -6.94 -12.79 7.67
C LEU A 121 -7.99 -13.70 7.00
N ARG A 122 -8.89 -13.15 6.18
CA ARG A 122 -9.96 -13.94 5.55
C ARG A 122 -9.44 -14.81 4.40
N PRO A 123 -9.63 -16.14 4.42
CA PRO A 123 -9.14 -17.03 3.35
C PRO A 123 -9.67 -16.69 1.95
N SER A 124 -10.86 -16.11 1.86
CA SER A 124 -11.49 -15.66 0.62
C SER A 124 -10.90 -14.38 0.04
N LEU A 125 -10.09 -13.64 0.80
CA LEU A 125 -9.39 -12.45 0.32
C LEU A 125 -8.08 -12.85 -0.35
N SER A 126 -8.04 -12.80 -1.68
CA SER A 126 -6.84 -13.14 -2.47
C SER A 126 -6.66 -12.17 -3.63
N ALA A 127 -5.42 -11.77 -3.88
CA ALA A 127 -5.02 -10.90 -4.98
C ALA A 127 -3.56 -11.19 -5.37
N ASP A 128 -3.04 -10.57 -6.43
CA ASP A 128 -1.62 -10.66 -6.76
C ASP A 128 -0.77 -9.90 -5.74
N PHE A 129 -1.17 -8.65 -5.47
CA PHE A 129 -0.49 -7.74 -4.53
C PHE A 129 -1.29 -7.53 -3.26
N PHE A 130 -0.57 -7.43 -2.14
CA PHE A 130 -1.08 -6.83 -0.91
C PHE A 130 -0.12 -5.73 -0.45
N VAL A 131 -0.60 -4.49 -0.45
CA VAL A 131 0.19 -3.29 -0.20
C VAL A 131 -0.33 -2.60 1.06
N PRO A 132 0.26 -2.85 2.24
CA PRO A 132 -0.20 -2.20 3.45
C PRO A 132 0.28 -0.75 3.50
N CYS A 133 -0.66 0.17 3.28
CA CYS A 133 -0.49 1.63 3.37
C CYS A 133 -0.99 2.21 4.70
N GLY A 134 -1.46 1.33 5.60
CA GLY A 134 -1.95 1.64 6.93
C GLY A 134 -2.23 0.37 7.71
N GLY A 135 -2.70 0.49 8.94
CA GLY A 135 -2.99 -0.66 9.81
C GLY A 135 -2.18 -0.63 11.10
N ARG A 136 -2.42 -1.63 11.95
CA ARG A 136 -1.76 -1.74 13.26
C ARG A 136 -0.39 -2.43 13.08
N PRO A 137 0.64 -2.02 13.83
CA PRO A 137 1.86 -2.80 13.92
C PRO A 137 1.58 -4.25 14.33
N ALA A 138 2.34 -5.19 13.77
CA ALA A 138 2.19 -6.62 13.97
C ALA A 138 0.79 -7.18 13.68
N ALA A 139 0.07 -6.57 12.73
CA ALA A 139 -1.23 -7.08 12.25
C ALA A 139 -1.12 -8.53 11.74
N VAL A 140 0.03 -8.89 11.19
CA VAL A 140 0.40 -10.28 10.88
C VAL A 140 1.68 -10.63 11.65
N ASN A 141 1.59 -11.72 12.41
CA ASN A 141 2.63 -12.20 13.31
C ASN A 141 2.62 -13.75 13.36
N LEU A 142 3.52 -14.35 14.14
CA LEU A 142 3.64 -15.82 14.23
C LEU A 142 2.33 -16.54 14.58
N ASN A 143 1.42 -15.90 15.31
CA ASN A 143 0.18 -16.54 15.76
C ASN A 143 -0.86 -16.63 14.64
N ASN A 144 -0.77 -15.81 13.59
CA ASN A 144 -1.78 -15.71 12.55
C ASN A 144 -1.23 -15.75 11.11
N VAL A 145 0.09 -15.86 10.91
CA VAL A 145 0.70 -15.86 9.58
C VAL A 145 0.21 -17.01 8.71
N GLU A 146 0.01 -18.21 9.27
CA GLU A 146 -0.52 -19.36 8.53
C GLU A 146 -1.94 -19.11 8.01
N GLN A 147 -2.81 -18.51 8.85
CA GLN A 147 -4.15 -18.08 8.46
C GLN A 147 -4.09 -16.97 7.40
N PHE A 148 -3.09 -16.09 7.48
CA PHE A 148 -2.87 -15.04 6.50
C PHE A 148 -2.30 -15.59 5.18
N MET A 149 -1.61 -16.72 5.16
CA MET A 149 -0.90 -17.18 3.96
C MET A 149 -1.83 -17.81 2.94
N TYR A 150 -2.73 -18.67 3.40
CA TYR A 150 -3.39 -19.63 2.52
C TYR A 150 -4.87 -19.32 2.29
N ARG A 151 -5.34 -19.68 1.10
CA ARG A 151 -6.76 -19.75 0.75
C ARG A 151 -7.43 -20.87 1.56
N GLU A 152 -8.72 -21.06 1.33
CA GLU A 152 -9.52 -22.09 2.02
C GLU A 152 -8.98 -23.52 1.84
N ASP A 153 -8.23 -23.79 0.76
CA ASP A 153 -7.60 -25.09 0.50
C ASP A 153 -6.37 -25.38 1.38
N GLY A 154 -5.91 -24.41 2.18
CA GLY A 154 -4.78 -24.54 3.10
C GLY A 154 -3.41 -24.70 2.44
N SER A 155 -3.29 -24.48 1.12
CA SER A 155 -2.02 -24.68 0.39
C SER A 155 -1.75 -23.64 -0.70
N THR A 156 -2.79 -23.06 -1.30
CA THR A 156 -2.63 -21.99 -2.29
C THR A 156 -2.45 -20.65 -1.58
N LEU A 157 -1.39 -19.93 -1.93
CA LEU A 157 -1.13 -18.60 -1.38
C LEU A 157 -2.22 -17.58 -1.77
N ARG A 158 -2.61 -16.74 -0.82
CA ARG A 158 -3.56 -15.63 -1.06
C ARG A 158 -2.95 -14.47 -1.82
N PHE A 159 -1.65 -14.23 -1.63
CA PHE A 159 -0.91 -13.13 -2.25
C PHE A 159 0.48 -13.60 -2.66
N LYS A 160 0.97 -13.10 -3.80
CA LYS A 160 2.30 -13.44 -4.33
C LYS A 160 3.33 -12.35 -4.07
N TYR A 161 2.86 -11.11 -3.85
CA TYR A 161 3.71 -9.93 -3.77
C TYR A 161 3.28 -9.02 -2.59
N PHE A 162 4.23 -8.70 -1.72
CA PHE A 162 4.05 -7.75 -0.62
C PHE A 162 5.03 -6.59 -0.75
N VAL A 163 4.53 -5.36 -0.60
CA VAL A 163 5.36 -4.15 -0.51
C VAL A 163 4.88 -3.33 0.67
N GLU A 164 5.62 -3.35 1.79
CA GLU A 164 5.19 -2.71 3.03
C GLU A 164 5.35 -1.18 2.99
N GLY A 165 4.24 -0.47 2.81
CA GLY A 165 4.22 0.99 2.87
C GLY A 165 4.19 1.55 4.29
N VAL A 166 3.62 0.83 5.24
CA VAL A 166 3.54 1.21 6.67
C VAL A 166 4.58 0.46 7.51
N ASN A 167 5.00 1.07 8.62
CA ASN A 167 5.96 0.46 9.53
C ASN A 167 5.38 -0.78 10.22
N LEU A 168 6.14 -1.88 10.21
CA LEU A 168 5.95 -3.09 11.00
C LEU A 168 4.58 -3.75 10.83
N PHE A 169 4.01 -3.80 9.62
CA PHE A 169 2.76 -4.53 9.40
C PHE A 169 2.94 -6.03 9.68
N PHE A 170 4.03 -6.60 9.15
CA PHE A 170 4.47 -7.96 9.43
C PHE A 170 5.56 -7.98 10.52
N THR A 171 5.51 -8.92 11.46
CA THR A 171 6.68 -9.19 12.33
C THR A 171 7.79 -9.89 11.55
N GLN A 172 9.03 -9.84 12.04
CA GLN A 172 10.17 -10.46 11.35
C GLN A 172 9.96 -11.96 11.09
N ASP A 173 9.49 -12.70 12.09
CA ASP A 173 9.24 -14.13 11.94
C ASP A 173 8.10 -14.43 10.95
N ALA A 174 7.09 -13.56 10.88
CA ALA A 174 6.03 -13.69 9.88
C ALA A 174 6.58 -13.48 8.47
N ARG A 175 7.48 -12.50 8.26
CA ARG A 175 8.15 -12.29 6.97
C ARG A 175 8.92 -13.54 6.54
N THR A 176 9.70 -14.14 7.45
CA THR A 176 10.43 -15.38 7.16
C THR A 176 9.49 -16.49 6.68
N ARG A 177 8.35 -16.71 7.34
CA ARG A 177 7.37 -17.72 6.89
C ARG A 177 6.77 -17.42 5.52
N LEU A 178 6.51 -16.15 5.21
CA LEU A 178 6.00 -15.73 3.90
C LEU A 178 7.04 -15.97 2.79
N GLU A 179 8.30 -15.59 3.06
CA GLU A 179 9.43 -15.79 2.14
C GLU A 179 9.70 -17.28 1.89
N ASP A 180 9.68 -18.11 2.95
CA ASP A 180 9.85 -19.57 2.86
C ASP A 180 8.78 -20.23 1.97
N ALA A 181 7.56 -19.67 1.93
CA ALA A 181 6.49 -20.14 1.07
C ALA A 181 6.59 -19.62 -0.38
N GLY A 182 7.61 -18.82 -0.70
CA GLY A 182 7.86 -18.31 -2.04
C GLY A 182 7.21 -16.97 -2.33
N VAL A 183 6.77 -16.22 -1.31
CA VAL A 183 6.26 -14.86 -1.51
C VAL A 183 7.42 -13.88 -1.69
N ILE A 184 7.33 -13.00 -2.69
CA ILE A 184 8.24 -11.86 -2.83
C ILE A 184 7.75 -10.74 -1.91
N LEU A 185 8.56 -10.42 -0.91
CA LEU A 185 8.26 -9.41 0.11
C LEU A 185 9.34 -8.34 0.14
N PHE A 186 8.93 -7.07 0.04
CA PHE A 186 9.79 -5.92 0.34
C PHE A 186 9.36 -5.27 1.65
N LYS A 187 10.26 -5.34 2.63
CA LYS A 187 9.99 -4.84 3.97
C LYS A 187 9.93 -3.31 4.03
N ASP A 188 9.22 -2.83 5.04
CA ASP A 188 8.99 -1.41 5.33
C ASP A 188 10.29 -0.59 5.37
N ALA A 189 11.29 -1.11 6.08
CA ALA A 189 12.60 -0.48 6.23
C ALA A 189 13.37 -0.27 4.92
N SER A 190 12.88 -0.78 3.78
CA SER A 190 13.31 -0.41 2.41
C SER A 190 12.19 0.30 1.65
N ALA A 191 10.99 -0.27 1.60
CA ALA A 191 9.90 0.18 0.74
C ALA A 191 9.35 1.58 1.05
N ASN A 192 9.39 2.03 2.31
CA ASN A 192 8.74 3.27 2.73
C ASN A 192 9.71 4.46 2.98
N LYS A 193 10.96 4.34 2.53
CA LYS A 193 12.03 5.35 2.74
C LYS A 193 11.78 6.71 2.10
N GLY A 194 10.82 6.84 1.18
CA GLY A 194 10.56 8.11 0.49
C GLY A 194 10.25 9.26 1.45
N GLY A 195 9.52 9.00 2.55
CA GLY A 195 9.22 10.00 3.57
C GLY A 195 10.47 10.51 4.29
N VAL A 196 11.32 9.59 4.76
CA VAL A 196 12.58 9.92 5.46
C VAL A 196 13.56 10.65 4.53
N THR A 197 13.61 10.25 3.26
CA THR A 197 14.45 10.93 2.26
C THR A 197 14.00 12.37 2.06
N SER A 198 12.69 12.60 1.93
CA SER A 198 12.13 13.94 1.77
C SER A 198 12.38 14.83 2.97
N SER A 199 12.14 14.34 4.19
CA SER A 199 12.32 15.13 5.41
C SER A 199 13.80 15.48 5.64
N SER A 200 14.71 14.56 5.33
CA SER A 200 16.16 14.83 5.42
C SER A 200 16.60 15.94 4.46
N LEU A 201 16.08 15.95 3.24
CA LEU A 201 16.37 16.99 2.25
C LEU A 201 15.73 18.33 2.64
N GLU A 202 14.56 18.31 3.27
CA GLU A 202 13.87 19.53 3.71
C GLU A 202 14.61 20.20 4.87
N VAL A 203 15.09 19.40 5.83
CA VAL A 203 15.98 19.88 6.89
C VAL A 203 17.27 20.46 6.30
N LEU A 204 17.87 19.81 5.30
CA LEU A 204 19.07 20.33 4.64
C LEU A 204 18.79 21.67 3.93
N ALA A 205 17.65 21.80 3.25
CA ALA A 205 17.24 23.05 2.62
C ALA A 205 17.08 24.18 3.66
N ALA A 206 16.40 23.90 4.78
CA ALA A 206 16.24 24.84 5.88
C ALA A 206 17.57 25.28 6.50
N LEU A 207 18.53 24.35 6.65
CA LEU A 207 19.88 24.66 7.16
C LEU A 207 20.76 25.43 6.17
N SER A 208 20.42 25.42 4.88
CA SER A 208 21.21 26.04 3.81
C SER A 208 20.73 27.45 3.45
N MET A 209 19.64 27.91 4.04
CA MET A 209 18.98 29.18 3.73
C MET A 209 18.91 30.08 4.98
N THR A 210 18.80 31.38 4.76
CA THR A 210 18.36 32.29 5.83
C THR A 210 16.86 32.14 6.06
N ASP A 211 16.35 32.61 7.20
CA ASP A 211 14.90 32.60 7.47
C ASP A 211 14.11 33.36 6.39
N GLU A 212 14.66 34.46 5.87
CA GLU A 212 14.06 35.26 4.80
C GLU A 212 14.02 34.49 3.47
N ASP A 213 15.13 33.87 3.07
CA ASP A 213 15.20 33.05 1.84
C ASP A 213 14.25 31.85 1.92
N PHE A 214 14.19 31.19 3.08
CA PHE A 214 13.31 30.05 3.28
C PHE A 214 11.84 30.46 3.19
N ALA A 215 11.45 31.55 3.84
CA ALA A 215 10.09 32.08 3.75
C ALA A 215 9.71 32.43 2.30
N GLN A 216 10.63 33.02 1.53
CA GLN A 216 10.38 33.40 0.14
C GLN A 216 10.30 32.20 -0.81
N HIS A 217 11.15 31.19 -0.64
CA HIS A 217 11.38 30.16 -1.65
C HIS A 217 10.80 28.78 -1.30
N MET A 218 10.53 28.50 -0.03
CA MET A 218 10.11 27.18 0.45
C MET A 218 8.74 27.15 1.10
N GLN A 219 8.19 28.30 1.53
CA GLN A 219 6.86 28.36 2.15
C GLN A 219 5.76 28.62 1.12
N VAL A 220 4.67 27.86 1.24
CA VAL A 220 3.45 28.10 0.48
C VAL A 220 2.73 29.29 1.09
N ASP A 221 2.27 30.23 0.26
CA ASP A 221 1.47 31.35 0.74
C ASP A 221 0.14 30.82 1.30
N GLU A 222 -0.10 31.00 2.60
CA GLU A 222 -1.27 30.43 3.28
C GLU A 222 -2.60 31.03 2.79
N ALA A 223 -2.60 32.28 2.34
CA ALA A 223 -3.82 32.99 1.94
C ALA A 223 -4.26 32.62 0.52
N THR A 224 -3.30 32.42 -0.38
CA THR A 224 -3.52 32.18 -1.81
C THR A 224 -3.31 30.71 -2.20
N GLY A 225 -2.62 29.93 -1.37
CA GLY A 225 -2.15 28.59 -1.70
C GLY A 225 -1.05 28.58 -2.76
N GLN A 226 -0.49 29.74 -3.13
CA GLN A 226 0.51 29.85 -4.17
C GLN A 226 1.82 29.20 -3.70
N ARG A 227 2.29 28.23 -4.49
CA ARG A 227 3.57 27.56 -4.27
C ARG A 227 4.70 28.33 -4.96
N PRO A 228 5.80 28.66 -4.28
CA PRO A 228 6.96 29.24 -4.93
C PRO A 228 7.50 28.34 -6.05
N ALA A 229 8.00 28.95 -7.12
CA ALA A 229 8.58 28.21 -8.25
C ALA A 229 9.78 27.34 -7.80
N PHE A 230 10.58 27.85 -6.87
CA PHE A 230 11.69 27.10 -6.28
C PHE A 230 11.18 25.86 -5.52
N TYR A 231 10.20 26.01 -4.63
CA TYR A 231 9.59 24.90 -3.90
C TYR A 231 9.04 23.82 -4.84
N ALA A 232 8.34 24.21 -5.91
CA ALA A 232 7.82 23.26 -6.90
C ALA A 232 8.95 22.47 -7.60
N ALA A 233 10.03 23.15 -8.00
CA ALA A 233 11.20 22.51 -8.60
C ALA A 233 11.92 21.59 -7.60
N TYR A 234 12.06 22.04 -6.35
CA TYR A 234 12.63 21.27 -5.25
C TYR A 234 11.84 19.96 -5.01
N VAL A 235 10.51 20.04 -4.88
CA VAL A 235 9.65 18.86 -4.71
C VAL A 235 9.81 17.88 -5.88
N SER A 236 9.84 18.37 -7.11
CA SER A 236 10.04 17.53 -8.29
C SER A 236 11.40 16.82 -8.28
N GLU A 237 12.46 17.51 -7.85
CA GLU A 237 13.80 16.92 -7.74
C GLU A 237 13.88 15.88 -6.61
N VAL A 238 13.25 16.15 -5.46
CA VAL A 238 13.15 15.18 -4.35
C VAL A 238 12.44 13.92 -4.82
N GLN A 239 11.32 14.04 -5.54
CA GLN A 239 10.59 12.89 -6.09
C GLN A 239 11.48 12.06 -7.03
N LYS A 240 12.13 12.69 -8.01
CA LYS A 240 13.05 12.00 -8.93
C LYS A 240 14.18 11.28 -8.20
N ARG A 241 14.70 11.88 -7.14
CA ARG A 241 15.77 11.30 -6.34
C ARG A 241 15.29 10.10 -5.52
N ILE A 242 14.07 10.17 -4.98
CA ILE A 242 13.42 9.02 -4.33
C ILE A 242 13.26 7.90 -5.35
N ASP A 243 12.65 8.19 -6.51
CA ASP A 243 12.37 7.21 -7.56
C ASP A 243 13.67 6.49 -7.99
N LEU A 244 14.71 7.26 -8.35
CA LEU A 244 15.99 6.73 -8.79
C LEU A 244 16.70 5.90 -7.71
N ASN A 245 16.70 6.36 -6.46
CA ASN A 245 17.35 5.64 -5.37
C ASN A 245 16.60 4.34 -5.08
N THR A 246 15.27 4.36 -5.11
CA THR A 246 14.46 3.17 -4.89
C THR A 246 14.62 2.16 -6.02
N GLN A 247 14.65 2.58 -7.29
CA GLN A 247 14.96 1.70 -8.42
C GLN A 247 16.31 1.00 -8.24
N ARG A 248 17.34 1.75 -7.83
CA ARG A 248 18.67 1.19 -7.56
C ARG A 248 18.69 0.22 -6.38
N GLU A 249 17.95 0.54 -5.31
CA GLU A 249 17.82 -0.35 -4.16
C GLU A 249 17.08 -1.63 -4.53
N PHE A 250 15.97 -1.53 -5.26
CA PHE A 250 15.22 -2.66 -5.80
C PHE A 250 16.13 -3.58 -6.64
N GLU A 251 16.84 -3.03 -7.63
CA GLU A 251 17.75 -3.81 -8.47
C GLU A 251 18.89 -4.46 -7.68
N CYS A 252 19.38 -3.80 -6.63
CA CYS A 252 20.40 -4.36 -5.75
C CYS A 252 19.86 -5.57 -4.98
N ILE A 253 18.70 -5.42 -4.33
CA ILE A 253 18.05 -6.49 -3.56
C ILE A 253 17.69 -7.66 -4.49
N TRP A 254 17.10 -7.37 -5.65
CA TRP A 254 16.70 -8.38 -6.63
C TRP A 254 17.88 -9.21 -7.11
N ARG A 255 18.97 -8.55 -7.51
CA ARG A 255 20.20 -9.23 -7.97
C ARG A 255 20.84 -10.08 -6.88
N GLU A 256 20.85 -9.60 -5.63
CA GLU A 256 21.44 -10.38 -4.53
C GLU A 256 20.58 -11.62 -4.21
N HIS A 257 19.26 -11.52 -4.31
CA HIS A 257 18.37 -12.67 -4.18
C HIS A 257 18.58 -13.71 -5.29
N GLU A 258 18.70 -13.29 -6.55
CA GLU A 258 19.03 -14.19 -7.66
C GLU A 258 20.38 -14.88 -7.45
N ARG A 259 21.36 -14.17 -6.86
CA ARG A 259 22.66 -14.74 -6.54
C ARG A 259 22.58 -15.78 -5.43
N SER A 260 21.83 -15.53 -4.35
CA SER A 260 21.71 -16.47 -3.22
C SER A 260 21.04 -17.77 -3.64
N ILE A 261 20.01 -17.71 -4.50
CA ILE A 261 19.36 -18.91 -5.06
C ILE A 261 20.35 -19.73 -5.89
N ASN A 262 21.16 -19.06 -6.72
CA ASN A 262 22.14 -19.73 -7.58
C ASN A 262 23.33 -20.32 -6.80
N SER A 263 23.67 -19.78 -5.62
CA SER A 263 24.73 -20.35 -4.78
C SER A 263 24.28 -21.58 -3.99
N ASP A 264 22.99 -21.69 -3.65
CA ASP A 264 22.43 -22.82 -2.90
C ASP A 264 22.06 -24.01 -3.82
N ASN A 265 22.09 -23.82 -5.14
CA ASN A 265 21.89 -24.85 -6.16
C ASN A 265 23.01 -24.81 -7.22
N PRO A 266 24.26 -25.18 -6.85
CA PRO A 266 25.33 -25.32 -7.83
C PRO A 266 25.00 -26.53 -8.72
N HIS A 267 24.67 -26.27 -9.99
CA HIS A 267 24.63 -27.29 -11.02
C HIS A 267 25.94 -28.11 -11.06
#